data_AF-A0A948IRG7-F1
#
_entry.id   AF-A0A948IRG7-F1
#
_cell.length_a   1.000
_cell.length_b   1.000
_cell.length_c   1.000
_cell.angle_alpha   90.00
_cell.angle_beta   90.00
_cell.angle_gamma   90.00
#
_symmetry.space_group_name_H-M   'P 1'
#
loop_
_entity.id
_entity.type
_entity.pdbx_description
1 polymer ?
#
loop_
_entity_poly.entity_id
_entity_poly.type
_entity_poly.pdbx_seq_one_letter_code
_entity_poly.pdbx_strand_id
1 'polypeptide(L)'
;MISLVFAAALLAGAADPATQAANTATAAATTPTKAAGKTDKNEMVCKREAVLGSRMKERVCLTQADWDQRKADSRADVEKSQSVKPLSF
;
A
#
# COMPACT_ATOMS: atom_id res chain seq x y z
N MET A 1 -35.93 3.53 9.23
CA MET A 1 -36.54 4.84 9.54
C MET A 1 -36.07 5.33 10.91
N ILE A 2 -34.76 5.37 11.14
CA ILE A 2 -34.09 6.01 12.29
C ILE A 2 -32.75 6.50 11.70
N SER A 3 -32.32 7.70 12.08
CA SER A 3 -31.05 8.37 11.70
C SER A 3 -31.12 9.49 10.64
N LEU A 4 -32.23 10.23 10.58
CA LEU A 4 -32.25 11.61 10.02
C LEU A 4 -31.90 12.64 11.11
N VAL A 5 -30.74 12.53 11.77
CA VAL A 5 -30.27 13.51 12.77
C VAL A 5 -28.76 13.77 12.66
N PHE A 6 -28.28 14.01 11.43
CA PHE A 6 -26.91 14.52 11.22
C PHE A 6 -26.94 15.68 10.20
N ALA A 7 -27.74 16.70 10.51
CA ALA A 7 -27.85 17.91 9.71
C ALA A 7 -27.95 19.13 10.62
N ALA A 8 -26.81 19.65 11.07
CA ALA A 8 -26.61 21.06 11.48
C ALA A 8 -25.22 21.25 12.13
N ALA A 9 -24.15 21.33 11.34
CA ALA A 9 -22.87 21.91 11.81
C ALA A 9 -21.92 22.29 10.65
N LEU A 10 -22.46 22.72 9.51
CA LEU A 10 -21.68 23.34 8.43
C LEU A 10 -22.30 24.70 8.17
N LEU A 11 -21.45 25.70 7.91
CA LEU A 11 -21.72 27.13 7.68
C LEU A 11 -21.52 28.05 8.90
N ALA A 12 -20.26 28.24 9.30
CA ALA A 12 -19.73 29.57 9.67
C ALA A 12 -18.20 29.52 9.75
N GLY A 13 -17.50 30.08 8.76
CA GLY A 13 -16.03 30.14 8.77
C GLY A 13 -15.42 30.73 7.51
N ALA A 14 -15.72 32.01 7.25
CA ALA A 14 -14.92 33.04 6.55
C ALA A 14 -14.03 32.66 5.33
N ALA A 15 -14.38 33.24 4.17
CA ALA A 15 -13.44 33.73 3.15
C ALA A 15 -12.61 34.90 3.73
N ASP A 16 -11.41 35.34 3.32
CA ASP A 16 -10.45 35.25 2.20
C ASP A 16 -9.16 35.99 2.72
N PRO A 17 -8.04 36.31 2.01
CA PRO A 17 -7.41 35.85 0.77
C PRO A 17 -5.94 35.39 0.94
N ALA A 18 -5.37 34.89 -0.17
CA ALA A 18 -3.95 34.99 -0.56
C ALA A 18 -2.89 34.21 0.24
N THR A 19 -2.38 33.13 -0.37
CA THR A 19 -0.98 32.76 -0.21
C THR A 19 -0.40 32.32 -1.55
N GLN A 20 0.72 32.96 -1.86
CA GLN A 20 1.46 32.97 -3.12
C GLN A 20 1.68 31.59 -3.77
N ALA A 21 1.55 31.60 -5.10
CA ALA A 21 2.18 30.64 -5.97
C ALA A 21 3.70 30.67 -5.77
N ALA A 22 4.23 29.70 -5.03
CA ALA A 22 5.65 29.36 -5.06
C ALA A 22 5.85 28.32 -6.16
N ASN A 23 6.29 28.80 -7.33
CA ASN A 23 6.80 27.99 -8.43
C ASN A 23 8.03 27.22 -7.92
N THR A 24 7.81 26.02 -7.39
CA THR A 24 8.90 25.13 -7.00
C THR A 24 9.35 24.41 -8.26
N ALA A 25 10.55 24.75 -8.70
CA ALA A 25 11.24 24.07 -9.77
C ALA A 25 11.14 22.55 -9.56
N THR A 26 10.47 21.87 -10.48
CA THR A 26 10.51 20.42 -10.60
C THR A 26 11.95 20.03 -10.89
N ALA A 27 12.70 19.72 -9.83
CA ALA A 27 13.87 18.86 -9.96
C ALA A 27 13.32 17.52 -10.45
N ALA A 28 13.43 17.30 -11.76
CA ALA A 28 13.18 16.02 -12.38
C ALA A 28 14.15 15.02 -11.76
N ALA A 29 13.71 14.37 -10.69
CA ALA A 29 14.37 13.19 -10.17
C ALA A 29 14.24 12.14 -11.28
N THR A 30 15.34 11.92 -11.99
CA THR A 30 15.49 10.84 -12.96
C THR A 30 15.18 9.55 -12.24
N THR A 31 13.94 9.11 -12.35
CA THR A 31 13.52 7.81 -11.85
C THR A 31 14.26 6.81 -12.73
N PRO A 32 15.11 5.94 -12.17
CA PRO A 32 15.73 4.92 -12.99
C PRO A 32 14.60 4.06 -13.53
N THR A 33 14.32 4.20 -14.83
CA THR A 33 13.41 3.31 -15.53
C THR A 33 14.05 1.94 -15.44
N LYS A 34 13.52 1.08 -14.56
CA LYS A 34 13.96 -0.31 -14.47
C LYS A 34 13.57 -0.93 -15.80
N ALA A 35 14.53 -1.01 -16.72
CA ALA A 35 14.37 -1.73 -17.96
C ALA A 35 13.80 -3.10 -17.62
N ALA A 36 12.66 -3.45 -18.23
CA ALA A 36 12.01 -4.74 -18.08
C ALA A 36 12.83 -5.82 -18.83
N GLY A 37 14.11 -5.95 -18.49
CA GLY A 37 14.91 -7.13 -18.76
C GLY A 37 14.52 -8.19 -17.75
N LYS A 38 14.47 -9.44 -18.23
CA LYS A 38 14.19 -10.66 -17.44
C LYS A 38 14.71 -10.50 -16.02
N THR A 39 13.81 -10.48 -15.05
CA THR A 39 14.18 -10.27 -13.65
C THR A 39 15.07 -11.42 -13.23
N ASP A 40 16.36 -11.11 -13.03
CA ASP A 40 17.31 -12.08 -12.53
C ASP A 40 16.79 -12.59 -11.18
N LYS A 41 16.61 -13.90 -11.06
CA LYS A 41 16.01 -14.51 -9.87
C LYS A 41 16.80 -14.22 -8.58
N ASN A 42 18.08 -13.89 -8.73
CA ASN A 42 19.00 -13.55 -7.65
C ASN A 42 19.10 -12.03 -7.40
N GLU A 43 18.37 -11.20 -8.14
CA GLU A 43 18.33 -9.75 -7.90
C GLU A 43 17.74 -9.48 -6.51
N MET A 44 18.44 -8.68 -5.70
CA MET A 44 17.96 -8.29 -4.38
C MET A 44 16.93 -7.16 -4.53
N VAL A 45 15.74 -7.36 -3.95
CA VAL A 45 14.62 -6.43 -4.00
C VAL A 45 14.19 -6.07 -2.58
N CYS A 46 14.33 -4.79 -2.24
CA CYS A 46 13.90 -4.23 -0.97
C CYS A 46 12.49 -3.64 -1.05
N LYS A 47 11.58 -4.10 -0.19
CA LYS A 47 10.20 -3.58 -0.07
C LYS A 47 9.97 -3.07 1.35
N ARG A 48 9.06 -2.09 1.49
CA ARG A 48 8.62 -1.62 2.82
C ARG A 48 7.29 -2.28 3.16
N GLU A 49 7.30 -3.18 4.14
CA GLU A 49 6.13 -3.93 4.56
C GLU A 49 5.52 -3.34 5.83
N ALA A 50 4.20 -3.43 5.94
CA ALA A 50 3.49 -3.04 7.15
C ALA A 50 3.58 -4.18 8.16
N VAL A 51 4.03 -3.88 9.37
CA VAL A 51 4.09 -4.86 10.47
C VAL A 51 2.82 -4.72 11.30
N LEU A 52 2.14 -5.83 11.56
CA LEU A 52 0.93 -5.85 12.39
C LEU A 52 1.24 -5.29 13.79
N GLY A 53 0.40 -4.38 14.28
CA GLY A 53 0.61 -3.71 15.57
C GLY A 53 1.60 -2.54 15.56
N SER A 54 2.29 -2.28 14.45
CA SER A 54 3.18 -1.12 14.29
C SER A 54 2.59 -0.09 13.32
N ARG A 55 2.78 1.20 13.64
CA ARG A 55 2.49 2.30 12.70
C ARG A 55 3.65 2.57 11.74
N MET A 56 4.82 2.01 12.02
CA MET A 56 6.03 2.16 11.21
C MET A 56 6.20 0.95 10.29
N LYS A 57 6.57 1.22 9.03
CA LYS A 57 6.87 0.20 8.03
C LYS A 57 8.32 -0.27 8.18
N GLU A 58 8.53 -1.58 8.08
CA GLU A 58 9.86 -2.19 8.08
C GLU A 58 10.37 -2.35 6.65
N ARG A 59 11.69 -2.21 6.43
CA ARG A 59 12.31 -2.47 5.13
C ARG A 59 12.83 -3.90 5.11
N VAL A 60 12.23 -4.73 4.27
CA VAL A 60 12.61 -6.14 4.05
C VAL A 60 13.29 -6.26 2.69
N CYS A 61 14.51 -6.77 2.67
CA CYS A 61 15.27 -7.00 1.45
C CYS A 61 15.44 -8.51 1.25
N LEU A 62 14.98 -9.01 0.11
CA LEU A 62 15.00 -10.43 -0.25
C LEU A 62 15.32 -10.58 -1.72
N THR A 63 15.76 -11.75 -2.16
CA THR A 63 15.93 -12.00 -3.60
C THR A 63 14.58 -12.05 -4.32
N GLN A 64 14.56 -11.85 -5.62
CA GLN A 64 13.34 -12.02 -6.41
C GLN A 64 12.76 -13.44 -6.24
N ALA A 65 13.62 -14.47 -6.21
CA ALA A 65 13.20 -15.84 -5.98
C ALA A 65 12.47 -16.02 -4.64
N ASP A 66 12.98 -15.42 -3.57
CA ASP A 66 12.36 -15.47 -2.24
C ASP A 66 10.98 -14.77 -2.24
N TRP A 67 10.86 -13.65 -2.93
CA TRP A 67 9.58 -12.95 -3.08
C TRP A 67 8.55 -13.81 -3.81
N ASP A 68 8.97 -14.53 -4.85
CA ASP A 68 8.10 -15.40 -5.62
C ASP A 68 7.64 -16.62 -4.79
N GLN A 69 8.55 -17.20 -4.00
CA GLN A 69 8.21 -18.29 -3.05
C GLN A 69 7.19 -17.83 -2.02
N ARG A 70 7.44 -16.70 -1.34
CA ARG A 70 6.50 -16.14 -0.35
C ARG A 70 5.09 -15.91 -0.92
N LYS A 71 5.02 -15.48 -2.19
CA LYS A 71 3.75 -15.28 -2.90
C LYS A 71 3.05 -16.61 -3.20
N ALA A 72 3.80 -17.65 -3.55
CA ALA A 72 3.25 -18.99 -3.76
C ALA A 72 2.71 -19.58 -2.45
N ASP A 73 3.49 -19.49 -1.36
CA ASP A 73 3.09 -19.96 -0.03
C ASP A 73 1.80 -19.27 0.43
N SER A 74 1.76 -17.93 0.33
CA SER A 74 0.58 -17.15 0.71
C SER A 74 -0.68 -17.55 -0.08
N ARG A 75 -0.52 -17.94 -1.35
CA ARG A 75 -1.64 -18.42 -2.18
C ARG A 75 -2.10 -19.80 -1.74
N ALA A 76 -1.15 -20.72 -1.54
CA ALA A 76 -1.44 -22.07 -1.08
C ALA A 76 -2.17 -22.07 0.27
N ASP A 77 -1.77 -21.20 1.21
CA ASP A 77 -2.44 -21.06 2.51
C ASP A 77 -3.89 -20.58 2.38
N VAL A 78 -4.12 -19.60 1.50
CA VAL A 78 -5.45 -19.06 1.22
C VAL A 78 -6.33 -20.08 0.51
N GLU A 79 -5.80 -20.82 -0.47
CA GLU A 79 -6.51 -21.89 -1.16
C GLU A 79 -6.88 -23.03 -0.21
N LYS A 80 -5.92 -23.45 0.63
CA LYS A 80 -6.12 -24.46 1.66
C LYS A 80 -7.24 -24.05 2.60
N SER A 81 -7.22 -22.82 3.09
CA SER A 81 -8.24 -22.28 3.99
C SER A 81 -9.64 -22.23 3.36
N GLN A 82 -9.72 -21.93 2.06
CA GLN A 82 -11.00 -21.90 1.31
C GLN A 82 -11.56 -23.30 1.03
N SER A 83 -10.69 -24.31 0.90
CA SER A 83 -11.10 -25.69 0.63
C SER A 83 -11.68 -26.42 1.85
N VAL A 84 -11.46 -25.89 3.06
CA VAL A 84 -12.03 -26.46 4.29
C VAL A 84 -13.53 -26.17 4.30
N LYS A 85 -14.34 -27.21 4.04
CA LYS A 85 -15.80 -27.13 4.14
C LYS A 85 -16.17 -26.70 5.57
N PRO A 86 -16.92 -25.60 5.76
CA PRO A 86 -17.30 -25.16 7.09
C PRO A 86 -18.15 -26.25 7.77
N LEU A 87 -17.83 -26.56 9.02
CA LEU A 87 -18.65 -27.45 9.84
C LEU A 87 -19.98 -26.73 10.08
N SER A 88 -21.04 -27.24 9.44
CA SER A 88 -22.40 -26.78 9.67
C SER A 88 -22.86 -27.34 11.03
N PHE A 89 -23.13 -26.45 11.99
CA PHE A 89 -23.74 -26.77 13.28
C PHE A 89 -25.26 -26.60 13.21
#